data_AF-A0A0L6VZ81-F1
#
_entry.id   AF-A0A0L6VZ81-F1
#
_cell.length_a   1.000
_cell.length_b   1.000
_cell.length_c   1.000
_cell.angle_alpha   90.00
_cell.angle_beta   90.00
_cell.angle_gamma   90.00
#
_symmetry.space_group_name_H-M   'P 1'
#
loop_
_entity.id
_entity.type
_entity.pdbx_description
1 polymer ?
#
loop_
_entity_poly.entity_id
_entity_poly.type
_entity_poly.pdbx_seq_one_letter_code
_entity_poly.pdbx_strand_id
1 'polypeptide(L)'
;MQTLADFIQEIRQHLATGKLKAQNNNYLDLATISITDRLPEIQLSGYPAGNPFLPVFEIILEQIREGRLDRIQVGLNELLKSCLANLDNDGLTCREAMYRVRLIFERCLQPDFPYIQHIWEYINIILQNFCLYLLRRQKYNDARTALDTLAQLGRMAVQKALPTATTQSALRLIEIQARDFGNDCLAAQAKNYRFNLEL
;
A
#
# COMPACT_ATOMS: atom_id res chain seq x y z
N MET A 1 9.76 -20.73 17.80
CA MET A 1 9.96 -19.39 17.23
C MET A 1 9.24 -19.37 15.89
N GLN A 2 8.22 -18.53 15.70
CA GLN A 2 7.46 -18.48 14.46
C GLN A 2 8.32 -17.88 13.33
N THR A 3 8.43 -18.55 12.19
CA THR A 3 9.19 -18.07 11.03
C THR A 3 8.42 -16.98 10.27
N LEU A 4 9.10 -16.22 9.40
CA LEU A 4 8.42 -15.26 8.52
C LEU A 4 7.44 -15.95 7.55
N ALA A 5 7.76 -17.19 7.15
CA ALA A 5 6.87 -17.99 6.30
C ALA A 5 5.57 -18.36 7.04
N ASP A 6 5.67 -18.74 8.31
CA ASP A 6 4.50 -19.03 9.15
C ASP A 6 3.63 -17.79 9.33
N PHE A 7 4.26 -16.62 9.54
CA PHE A 7 3.57 -15.34 9.66
C PHE A 7 2.85 -14.93 8.37
N ILE A 8 3.49 -15.11 7.20
CA ILE A 8 2.83 -14.89 5.91
C ILE A 8 1.60 -15.78 5.75
N GLN A 9 1.70 -17.05 6.17
CA GLN A 9 0.59 -17.99 6.09
C GLN A 9 -0.57 -17.58 7.00
N GLU A 10 -0.29 -17.15 8.23
CA GLU A 10 -1.27 -16.62 9.18
C GLU A 10 -2.05 -15.43 8.58
N ILE A 11 -1.35 -14.42 8.04
CA ILE A 11 -2.01 -13.27 7.41
C ILE A 11 -2.90 -13.70 6.23
N ARG A 12 -2.41 -14.61 5.39
CA ARG A 12 -3.16 -15.08 4.21
C ARG A 12 -4.43 -15.84 4.58
N GLN A 13 -4.45 -16.53 5.72
CA GLN A 13 -5.66 -17.19 6.22
C GLN A 13 -6.79 -16.18 6.48
N HIS A 14 -6.48 -15.00 7.02
CA HIS A 14 -7.48 -13.95 7.26
C HIS A 14 -7.96 -13.25 5.98
N LEU A 15 -7.08 -13.10 4.99
CA LEU A 15 -7.40 -12.40 3.75
C LEU A 15 -8.13 -13.28 2.72
N ALA A 16 -8.26 -14.59 3.00
CA ALA A 16 -8.70 -15.63 2.07
C ALA A 16 -8.05 -15.52 0.67
N THR A 17 -6.82 -15.01 0.63
CA THR A 17 -6.10 -14.79 -0.62
C THR A 17 -5.61 -16.12 -1.18
N GLY A 18 -5.87 -16.34 -2.46
CA GLY A 18 -5.13 -17.35 -3.20
C GLY A 18 -3.67 -16.92 -3.27
N LYS A 19 -2.75 -17.88 -3.42
CA LYS A 19 -1.32 -17.57 -3.45
C LYS A 19 -1.01 -16.66 -4.63
N LEU A 20 -0.76 -15.37 -4.36
CA LEU A 20 -0.07 -14.49 -5.29
C LEU A 20 1.35 -15.02 -5.49
N LYS A 21 1.56 -15.71 -6.61
CA LYS A 21 2.88 -16.20 -7.00
C LYS A 21 3.51 -15.23 -7.98
N ALA A 22 4.70 -14.74 -7.67
CA ALA A 22 5.55 -14.16 -8.70
C ALA A 22 5.78 -15.21 -9.81
N GLN A 23 6.03 -14.75 -11.05
CA GLN A 23 6.30 -15.65 -12.19
C GLN A 23 7.44 -16.65 -11.92
N ASN A 24 8.30 -16.37 -10.93
CA ASN A 24 9.46 -17.18 -10.55
C ASN A 24 9.32 -17.91 -9.19
N ASN A 25 8.10 -18.14 -8.68
CA ASN A 25 7.84 -18.78 -7.35
C ASN A 25 8.41 -18.05 -6.12
N ASN A 26 9.06 -16.89 -6.26
CA ASN A 26 9.51 -16.07 -5.15
C ASN A 26 8.35 -15.26 -4.52
N TYR A 27 8.54 -14.83 -3.26
CA TYR A 27 7.60 -13.94 -2.57
C TYR A 27 7.38 -12.67 -3.39
N LEU A 28 6.11 -12.34 -3.68
CA LEU A 28 5.76 -11.11 -4.39
C LEU A 28 5.72 -9.93 -3.41
N ASP A 29 6.71 -9.04 -3.49
CA ASP A 29 6.74 -7.77 -2.77
C ASP A 29 6.39 -6.62 -3.72
N LEU A 30 5.30 -5.89 -3.42
CA LEU A 30 4.86 -4.73 -4.19
C LEU A 30 5.94 -3.65 -4.31
N ALA A 31 6.90 -3.58 -3.37
CA ALA A 31 8.00 -2.63 -3.43
C ALA A 31 8.99 -2.92 -4.58
N THR A 32 9.04 -4.17 -5.05
CA THR A 32 10.02 -4.63 -6.06
C THR A 32 9.49 -4.65 -7.48
N ILE A 33 8.23 -4.27 -7.67
CA ILE A 33 7.54 -4.36 -8.96
C ILE A 33 7.78 -3.09 -9.75
N SER A 34 8.24 -3.23 -10.99
CA SER A 34 8.32 -2.12 -11.95
C SER A 34 6.96 -1.84 -12.59
N ILE A 35 6.71 -0.59 -12.98
CA ILE A 35 5.54 -0.18 -13.79
C ILE A 35 5.39 -1.05 -15.05
N THR A 36 6.52 -1.45 -15.63
CA THR A 36 6.57 -2.27 -16.85
C THR A 36 6.14 -3.71 -16.61
N ASP A 37 6.30 -4.20 -15.38
CA ASP A 37 6.04 -5.59 -15.06
C ASP A 37 4.55 -5.87 -15.15
N ARG A 38 4.18 -6.92 -15.89
CA ARG A 38 2.82 -7.47 -15.78
C ARG A 38 2.75 -8.11 -14.40
N LEU A 39 1.94 -7.55 -13.48
CA LEU A 39 1.62 -8.29 -12.26
C LEU A 39 1.09 -9.67 -12.66
N PRO A 40 1.55 -10.74 -12.01
CA PRO A 40 0.98 -12.07 -12.20
C PRO A 40 -0.54 -12.00 -12.03
N GLU A 41 -1.28 -12.73 -12.85
CA GLU A 41 -2.73 -12.85 -12.66
C GLU A 41 -3.01 -13.32 -11.23
N ILE A 42 -3.82 -12.53 -10.53
CA ILE A 42 -4.15 -12.80 -9.15
C ILE A 42 -5.22 -13.88 -9.13
N GLN A 43 -4.83 -15.12 -8.86
CA GLN A 43 -5.80 -16.18 -8.62
C GLN A 43 -6.38 -16.04 -7.21
N LEU A 44 -7.63 -15.64 -7.14
CA LEU A 44 -8.41 -15.54 -5.91
C LEU A 44 -8.89 -16.93 -5.47
N SER A 45 -8.80 -17.24 -4.18
CA SER A 45 -9.46 -18.41 -3.57
C SER A 45 -10.79 -18.06 -2.89
N GLY A 46 -11.43 -16.96 -3.30
CA GLY A 46 -12.68 -16.46 -2.73
C GLY A 46 -12.45 -15.40 -1.66
N TYR A 47 -13.16 -14.28 -1.74
CA TYR A 47 -13.14 -13.22 -0.73
C TYR A 47 -14.00 -13.67 0.47
N PRO A 48 -13.54 -13.54 1.73
CA PRO A 48 -14.30 -14.02 2.87
C PRO A 48 -15.48 -13.09 3.16
N ALA A 49 -16.51 -13.62 3.82
CA ALA A 49 -17.63 -12.80 4.28
C ALA A 49 -17.17 -11.84 5.40
N GLY A 50 -17.50 -10.55 5.31
CA GLY A 50 -17.08 -9.51 6.25
C GLY A 50 -15.89 -8.68 5.76
N ASN A 51 -15.25 -7.92 6.66
CA ASN A 51 -14.06 -7.11 6.34
C ASN A 51 -12.77 -7.88 6.69
N PRO A 52 -12.07 -8.49 5.71
CA PRO A 52 -10.87 -9.28 5.97
C PRO A 52 -9.66 -8.45 6.43
N PHE A 53 -9.70 -7.12 6.28
CA PHE A 53 -8.58 -6.27 6.63
C PHE A 53 -8.46 -6.01 8.13
N LEU A 54 -9.56 -6.15 8.90
CA LEU A 54 -9.54 -5.87 10.33
C LEU A 54 -8.64 -6.84 11.12
N PRO A 55 -8.76 -8.18 10.97
CA PRO A 55 -7.86 -9.10 11.68
C PRO A 55 -6.38 -8.88 11.31
N VAL A 56 -6.09 -8.64 10.03
CA VAL A 56 -4.72 -8.37 9.57
C VAL A 56 -4.19 -7.06 10.14
N PHE A 57 -5.02 -6.03 10.21
CA PHE A 57 -4.67 -4.77 10.86
C PHE A 57 -4.27 -4.99 12.32
N GLU A 58 -5.07 -5.74 13.09
CA GLU A 58 -4.77 -6.07 14.48
C GLU A 58 -3.45 -6.83 14.63
N ILE A 59 -3.19 -7.81 13.76
CA ILE A 59 -1.93 -8.55 13.72
C ILE A 59 -0.76 -7.58 13.46
N ILE A 60 -0.88 -6.66 12.50
CA ILE A 60 0.17 -5.69 12.19
C ILE A 60 0.42 -4.76 13.39
N LEU A 61 -0.62 -4.30 14.09
CA LEU A 61 -0.45 -3.46 15.29
C LEU A 61 0.35 -4.18 16.38
N GLU A 62 0.14 -5.48 16.56
CA GLU A 62 0.93 -6.28 17.49
C GLU A 62 2.40 -6.35 17.05
N GLN A 63 2.66 -6.54 15.75
CA GLN A 63 4.05 -6.53 15.24
C GLN A 63 4.73 -5.16 15.39
N ILE A 64 3.97 -4.06 15.31
CA ILE A 64 4.48 -2.71 15.61
C ILE A 64 4.86 -2.60 17.09
N ARG A 65 4.02 -3.09 18.00
CA ARG A 65 4.29 -3.12 19.44
C ARG A 65 5.55 -3.92 19.77
N GLU A 66 5.78 -5.02 19.07
CA GLU A 66 6.99 -5.85 19.21
C GLU A 66 8.22 -5.33 18.45
N GLY A 67 8.09 -4.27 17.64
CA GLY A 67 9.18 -3.74 16.82
C GLY A 67 9.65 -4.69 15.71
N ARG A 68 8.77 -5.56 15.18
CA ARG A 68 9.11 -6.56 14.15
C ARG A 68 8.99 -5.98 12.73
N LEU A 69 10.01 -5.23 12.30
CA LEU A 69 10.00 -4.48 11.02
C LEU A 69 9.63 -5.34 9.81
N ASP A 70 10.27 -6.50 9.65
CA ASP A 70 10.05 -7.44 8.55
C ASP A 70 8.59 -7.90 8.44
N ARG A 71 7.98 -8.20 9.60
CA ARG A 71 6.58 -8.63 9.68
C ARG A 71 5.60 -7.50 9.39
N ILE A 72 5.91 -6.27 9.81
CA ILE A 72 5.09 -5.09 9.48
C ILE A 72 5.08 -4.87 7.96
N GLN A 73 6.25 -4.91 7.32
CA GLN A 73 6.40 -4.75 5.87
C GLN A 73 5.62 -5.83 5.11
N VAL A 74 5.81 -7.10 5.49
CA VAL A 74 5.08 -8.23 4.91
C VAL A 74 3.57 -8.08 5.10
N GLY A 75 3.11 -7.66 6.27
CA GLY A 75 1.69 -7.48 6.53
C GLY A 75 1.05 -6.40 5.68
N LEU A 76 1.71 -5.23 5.55
CA LEU A 76 1.28 -4.17 4.64
C LEU A 76 1.22 -4.65 3.18
N ASN A 77 2.22 -5.41 2.75
CA ASN A 77 2.28 -5.96 1.42
C ASN A 77 1.14 -6.95 1.14
N GLU A 78 0.87 -7.89 2.04
CA GLU A 78 -0.26 -8.83 1.90
C GLU A 78 -1.62 -8.12 1.93
N LEU A 79 -1.78 -7.10 2.78
CA LEU A 79 -3.00 -6.29 2.84
C LEU A 79 -3.28 -5.61 1.50
N LEU A 80 -2.29 -4.91 0.94
CA LEU A 80 -2.45 -4.23 -0.36
C LEU A 80 -2.62 -5.22 -1.52
N LYS A 81 -1.92 -6.35 -1.47
CA LYS A 81 -2.11 -7.44 -2.43
C LYS A 81 -3.52 -7.99 -2.42
N SER A 82 -4.09 -8.23 -1.24
CA SER A 82 -5.49 -8.64 -1.09
C SER A 82 -6.45 -7.57 -1.61
N CYS A 83 -6.15 -6.29 -1.36
CA CYS A 83 -6.92 -5.20 -1.94
C CYS A 83 -6.92 -5.22 -3.47
N LEU A 84 -5.76 -5.36 -4.12
CA LEU A 84 -5.67 -5.44 -5.59
C LEU A 84 -6.41 -6.66 -6.15
N ALA A 85 -6.38 -7.75 -5.40
CA ALA A 85 -7.04 -8.98 -5.76
C ALA A 85 -8.57 -8.83 -5.77
N ASN A 86 -9.13 -8.02 -4.85
CA ASN A 86 -10.56 -7.96 -4.57
C ASN A 86 -11.18 -6.59 -4.85
N LEU A 87 -10.62 -5.81 -5.77
CA LEU A 87 -11.17 -4.52 -6.16
C LEU A 87 -12.61 -4.68 -6.64
N ASP A 88 -13.54 -4.09 -5.90
CA ASP A 88 -14.94 -4.01 -6.24
C ASP A 88 -15.23 -2.77 -7.11
N ASN A 89 -16.47 -2.62 -7.57
CA ASN A 89 -16.85 -1.51 -8.45
C ASN A 89 -17.17 -0.21 -7.69
N ASP A 90 -17.48 -0.30 -6.39
CA ASP A 90 -17.85 0.85 -5.58
C ASP A 90 -16.65 1.48 -4.84
N GLY A 91 -15.49 0.81 -4.88
CA GLY A 91 -14.22 1.22 -4.31
C GLY A 91 -14.13 1.04 -2.79
N LEU A 92 -15.07 0.34 -2.16
CA LEU A 92 -15.08 0.11 -0.70
C LEU A 92 -13.85 -0.67 -0.25
N THR A 93 -13.44 -1.69 -0.99
CA THR A 93 -12.26 -2.50 -0.67
C THR A 93 -11.01 -1.64 -0.62
N CYS A 94 -10.83 -0.75 -1.62
CA CYS A 94 -9.70 0.16 -1.64
C CYS A 94 -9.76 1.18 -0.49
N ARG A 95 -10.94 1.75 -0.20
CA ARG A 95 -11.11 2.68 0.93
C ARG A 95 -10.79 2.03 2.27
N GLU A 96 -11.29 0.82 2.51
CA GLU A 96 -11.03 0.08 3.76
C GLU A 96 -9.55 -0.26 3.90
N ALA A 97 -8.90 -0.75 2.84
CA ALA A 97 -7.47 -1.03 2.86
C ALA A 97 -6.65 0.24 3.15
N MET A 98 -6.92 1.33 2.43
CA MET A 98 -6.23 2.62 2.63
C MET A 98 -6.45 3.20 4.03
N TYR A 99 -7.67 3.06 4.58
CA TYR A 99 -7.96 3.46 5.96
C TYR A 99 -7.07 2.72 6.96
N ARG A 100 -6.89 1.39 6.80
CA ARG A 100 -5.97 0.61 7.66
C ARG A 100 -4.51 1.00 7.47
N VAL A 101 -4.06 1.22 6.24
CA VAL A 101 -2.69 1.70 5.97
C VAL A 101 -2.42 3.02 6.68
N ARG A 102 -3.39 3.94 6.68
CA ARG A 102 -3.29 5.20 7.42
C ARG A 102 -3.15 4.98 8.92
N LEU A 103 -4.03 4.19 9.53
CA LEU A 103 -3.97 3.89 10.97
C LEU A 103 -2.67 3.18 11.37
N ILE A 104 -2.17 2.28 10.53
CA ILE A 104 -0.87 1.62 10.72
C ILE A 104 0.24 2.67 10.75
N PHE A 105 0.26 3.60 9.79
CA PHE A 105 1.27 4.65 9.76
C PHE A 105 1.15 5.58 10.98
N GLU A 106 -0.06 6.01 11.35
CA GLU A 106 -0.34 6.78 12.57
C GLU A 106 0.24 6.12 13.83
N ARG A 107 0.12 4.79 13.93
CA ARG A 107 0.69 4.03 15.05
C ARG A 107 2.22 4.01 15.02
N CYS A 108 2.84 3.88 13.85
CA CYS A 108 4.29 3.92 13.69
C CYS A 108 4.89 5.30 14.01
N LEU A 109 4.11 6.38 13.96
CA LEU A 109 4.54 7.75 14.31
C LEU A 109 4.61 8.01 15.82
N GLN A 110 4.20 7.04 16.64
CA GLN A 110 4.31 7.15 18.08
C GLN A 110 5.77 7.02 18.54
N PRO A 111 6.17 7.68 19.63
CA PRO A 111 7.57 7.74 20.05
C PRO A 111 8.20 6.38 20.40
N ASP A 112 7.38 5.36 20.67
CA ASP A 112 7.81 4.02 21.06
C ASP A 112 8.20 3.13 19.88
N PHE A 113 7.98 3.56 18.63
CA PHE A 113 8.35 2.80 17.45
C PHE A 113 9.69 3.26 16.86
N PRO A 114 10.75 2.41 16.87
CA PRO A 114 12.10 2.85 16.53
C PRO A 114 12.40 2.88 15.02
N TYR A 115 11.57 2.27 14.17
CA TYR A 115 11.87 2.09 12.74
C TYR A 115 11.02 2.96 11.81
N ILE A 116 10.57 4.12 12.28
CA ILE A 116 9.60 4.94 11.54
C ILE A 116 10.09 5.33 10.14
N GLN A 117 11.35 5.74 9.99
CA GLN A 117 11.88 6.10 8.68
C GLN A 117 11.84 4.92 7.68
N HIS A 118 12.22 3.72 8.13
CA HIS A 118 12.22 2.53 7.29
C HIS A 118 10.81 2.12 6.85
N ILE A 119 9.84 2.19 7.77
CA ILE A 119 8.43 1.92 7.43
C ILE A 119 7.86 2.98 6.50
N TRP A 120 8.20 4.24 6.72
CA TRP A 120 7.75 5.33 5.85
C TRP A 120 8.23 5.15 4.41
N GLU A 121 9.53 4.91 4.22
CA GLU A 121 10.12 4.66 2.91
C GLU A 121 9.47 3.44 2.23
N TYR A 122 9.22 2.37 2.98
CA TYR A 122 8.55 1.19 2.46
C TYR A 122 7.10 1.46 2.03
N ILE A 123 6.29 2.11 2.89
CA ILE A 123 4.90 2.47 2.59
C ILE A 123 4.83 3.35 1.34
N ASN A 124 5.76 4.28 1.20
CA ASN A 124 5.83 5.18 0.04
C ASN A 124 5.96 4.39 -1.27
N ILE A 125 6.92 3.47 -1.33
CA ILE A 125 7.21 2.67 -2.52
C ILE A 125 6.03 1.75 -2.85
N ILE A 126 5.48 1.03 -1.86
CA ILE A 126 4.37 0.11 -2.12
C ILE A 126 3.11 0.87 -2.56
N LEU A 127 2.80 2.04 -1.98
CA LEU A 127 1.63 2.83 -2.38
C LEU A 127 1.82 3.49 -3.75
N GLN A 128 3.03 3.94 -4.07
CA GLN A 128 3.36 4.40 -5.41
C GLN A 128 3.05 3.30 -6.44
N ASN A 129 3.61 2.11 -6.25
CA ASN A 129 3.43 0.98 -7.18
C ASN A 129 1.98 0.50 -7.22
N PHE A 130 1.29 0.49 -6.09
CA PHE A 130 -0.14 0.19 -6.01
C PHE A 130 -0.99 1.18 -6.84
N CYS A 131 -0.74 2.49 -6.70
CA CYS A 131 -1.46 3.52 -7.46
C CYS A 131 -1.20 3.40 -8.97
N LEU A 132 0.05 3.19 -9.36
CA LEU A 132 0.45 3.01 -10.76
C LEU A 132 -0.20 1.77 -11.39
N TYR A 133 -0.32 0.69 -10.62
CA TYR A 133 -1.02 -0.51 -11.07
C TYR A 133 -2.52 -0.26 -11.31
N LEU A 134 -3.18 0.46 -10.40
CA LEU A 134 -4.58 0.85 -10.55
C LEU A 134 -4.81 1.71 -11.79
N LEU A 135 -3.91 2.68 -12.06
CA LEU A 135 -3.96 3.50 -13.28
C LEU A 135 -3.88 2.65 -14.55
N ARG A 136 -2.93 1.71 -14.59
CA ARG A 136 -2.77 0.80 -15.73
C ARG A 136 -4.00 -0.07 -15.97
N ARG A 137 -4.72 -0.44 -14.90
CA ARG A 137 -5.98 -1.20 -14.95
C ARG A 137 -7.21 -0.30 -15.15
N GLN A 138 -7.01 1.01 -15.35
CA GLN A 138 -8.06 2.02 -15.49
C GLN A 138 -9.04 2.07 -14.30
N LYS A 139 -8.57 1.66 -13.11
CA LYS A 139 -9.30 1.72 -11.84
C LYS A 139 -9.11 3.08 -11.20
N TYR A 140 -9.59 4.13 -11.88
CA TYR A 140 -9.26 5.52 -11.56
C TYR A 140 -9.77 6.00 -10.18
N ASN A 141 -10.94 5.52 -9.74
CA ASN A 141 -11.49 5.88 -8.43
C ASN A 141 -10.65 5.30 -7.29
N ASP A 142 -10.22 4.04 -7.43
CA ASP A 142 -9.30 3.40 -6.48
C ASP A 142 -7.93 4.08 -6.51
N ALA A 143 -7.43 4.41 -7.71
CA ALA A 143 -6.16 5.12 -7.88
C ALA A 143 -6.18 6.49 -7.18
N ARG A 144 -7.30 7.22 -7.27
CA ARG A 144 -7.53 8.47 -6.52
C ARG A 144 -7.49 8.22 -5.02
N THR A 145 -8.19 7.20 -4.53
CA THR A 145 -8.22 6.85 -3.10
C THR A 145 -6.81 6.55 -2.57
N ALA A 146 -6.02 5.79 -3.33
CA ALA A 146 -4.62 5.51 -3.00
C ALA A 146 -3.73 6.77 -3.03
N LEU A 147 -3.91 7.64 -4.04
CA LEU A 147 -3.21 8.91 -4.17
C LEU A 147 -3.50 9.85 -2.99
N ASP A 148 -4.77 9.97 -2.60
CA ASP A 148 -5.21 10.79 -1.46
C ASP A 148 -4.55 10.31 -0.16
N THR A 149 -4.48 8.98 0.00
CA THR A 149 -3.82 8.35 1.13
C THR A 149 -2.33 8.65 1.12
N LEU A 150 -1.62 8.42 0.01
CA LEU A 150 -0.20 8.73 -0.12
C LEU A 150 0.11 10.20 0.22
N ALA A 151 -0.71 11.13 -0.27
CA ALA A 151 -0.57 12.55 0.04
C ALA A 151 -0.83 12.86 1.53
N GLN A 152 -1.82 12.20 2.14
CA GLN A 152 -2.09 12.34 3.58
C GLN A 152 -0.92 11.84 4.42
N LEU A 153 -0.38 10.65 4.13
CA LEU A 153 0.79 10.12 4.84
C LEU A 153 2.01 11.02 4.64
N GLY A 154 2.19 11.57 3.43
CA GLY A 154 3.22 12.57 3.15
C GLY A 154 3.13 13.79 4.06
N ARG A 155 1.93 14.34 4.28
CA ARG A 155 1.75 15.49 5.20
C ARG A 155 2.08 15.11 6.64
N MET A 156 1.70 13.92 7.07
CA MET A 156 2.05 13.41 8.40
C MET A 156 3.55 13.21 8.56
N ALA A 157 4.24 12.76 7.49
CA ALA A 157 5.69 12.62 7.45
C ALA A 157 6.39 13.98 7.60
N VAL A 158 5.92 15.04 6.91
CA VAL A 158 6.42 16.41 7.08
C VAL A 158 6.30 16.88 8.53
N GLN A 159 5.13 16.69 9.15
CA GLN A 159 4.88 17.06 10.55
C GLN A 159 5.82 16.37 11.55
N LYS A 160 6.42 15.25 11.14
CA LYS A 160 7.33 14.42 11.94
C LYS A 160 8.79 14.54 11.47
N ALA A 161 9.08 15.53 10.62
CA ALA A 161 10.40 15.78 10.03
C ALA A 161 11.01 14.57 9.30
N LEU A 162 10.16 13.71 8.74
CA LEU A 162 10.60 12.58 7.92
C LEU A 162 10.91 13.05 6.48
N PRO A 163 11.89 12.46 5.79
CA PRO A 163 12.20 12.81 4.40
C PRO A 163 11.02 12.57 3.46
N THR A 164 10.69 13.53 2.59
CA THR A 164 9.57 13.42 1.63
C THR A 164 9.99 13.43 0.16
N ALA A 165 11.29 13.43 -0.13
CA ALA A 165 11.80 13.41 -1.51
C ALA A 165 11.30 12.21 -2.33
N THR A 166 11.13 11.06 -1.69
CA THR A 166 10.53 9.86 -2.30
C THR A 166 9.05 10.07 -2.62
N THR A 167 8.27 10.68 -1.73
CA THR A 167 6.87 11.06 -2.00
C THR A 167 6.74 12.04 -3.15
N GLN A 168 7.62 13.04 -3.19
CA GLN A 168 7.67 14.03 -4.28
C GLN A 168 7.88 13.34 -5.63
N SER A 169 8.83 12.40 -5.67
CA SER A 169 9.12 11.58 -6.84
C SER A 169 7.95 10.66 -7.21
N ALA A 170 7.31 10.02 -6.22
CA ALA A 170 6.15 9.16 -6.41
C ALA A 170 4.96 9.92 -7.02
N LEU A 171 4.64 11.10 -6.46
CA LEU A 171 3.56 11.95 -6.97
C LEU A 171 3.84 12.45 -8.38
N ARG A 172 5.10 12.78 -8.70
CA ARG A 172 5.48 13.17 -10.06
C ARG A 172 5.31 12.02 -11.05
N LEU A 173 5.66 10.80 -10.66
CA LEU A 173 5.52 9.62 -11.49
C LEU A 173 4.04 9.30 -11.74
N ILE A 174 3.21 9.36 -10.70
CA ILE A 174 1.75 9.19 -10.79
C ILE A 174 1.14 10.28 -11.69
N GLU A 175 1.57 11.54 -11.57
CA GLU A 175 1.12 12.63 -12.46
C GLU A 175 1.37 12.30 -13.93
N ILE A 176 2.60 11.89 -14.27
CA ILE A 176 2.99 11.57 -15.66
C ILE A 176 2.16 10.40 -16.18
N GLN A 177 2.09 9.31 -15.42
CA GLN A 177 1.38 8.11 -15.85
C GLN A 177 -0.13 8.34 -15.96
N ALA A 178 -0.73 9.12 -15.05
CA ALA A 178 -2.15 9.47 -15.15
C ALA A 178 -2.45 10.24 -16.44
N ARG A 179 -1.55 11.15 -16.86
CA ARG A 179 -1.67 11.87 -18.13
C ARG A 179 -1.51 10.94 -19.33
N ASP A 180 -0.54 10.03 -19.29
CA ASP A 180 -0.31 9.04 -20.36
C ASP A 180 -1.52 8.10 -20.55
N PHE A 181 -2.26 7.80 -19.48
CA PHE A 181 -3.52 7.04 -19.54
C PHE A 181 -4.77 7.89 -19.79
N GLY A 182 -4.62 9.20 -20.05
CA GLY A 182 -5.73 10.10 -20.39
C GLY A 182 -6.59 10.55 -19.21
N ASN A 183 -6.09 10.47 -17.97
CA ASN A 183 -6.78 10.92 -16.76
C ASN A 183 -6.20 12.24 -16.24
N ASP A 184 -6.54 13.34 -16.90
CA ASP A 184 -6.05 14.68 -16.55
C ASP A 184 -6.47 15.13 -15.14
N CYS A 185 -7.64 14.71 -14.67
CA CYS A 185 -8.12 15.02 -13.32
C CYS A 185 -7.18 14.47 -12.24
N LEU A 186 -6.79 13.19 -12.37
CA LEU A 186 -5.89 12.55 -11.41
C LEU A 186 -4.46 13.09 -11.55
N ALA A 187 -4.02 13.39 -12.78
CA ALA A 187 -2.74 14.05 -13.02
C ALA A 187 -2.67 15.43 -12.32
N ALA A 188 -3.70 16.26 -12.48
CA ALA A 188 -3.80 17.56 -11.82
C ALA A 188 -3.81 17.43 -10.29
N GLN A 189 -4.52 16.43 -9.77
CA GLN A 189 -4.56 16.14 -8.34
C GLN A 189 -3.18 15.74 -7.79
N ALA A 190 -2.45 14.84 -8.47
CA ALA A 190 -1.10 14.46 -8.08
C ALA A 190 -0.13 15.64 -8.09
N LYS A 191 -0.23 16.49 -9.12
CA LYS A 191 0.53 17.75 -9.23
C LYS A 191 0.24 18.68 -8.04
N ASN A 192 -1.03 18.85 -7.68
CA ASN A 192 -1.42 19.71 -6.54
C ASN A 192 -0.89 19.16 -5.22
N TYR A 193 -0.98 17.85 -4.97
CA TYR A 193 -0.41 17.26 -3.75
C TYR A 193 1.10 17.39 -3.68
N ARG A 194 1.78 17.31 -4.82
CA ARG A 194 3.23 17.49 -4.90
C ARG A 194 3.65 18.89 -4.42
N PHE A 195 3.00 19.94 -4.93
CA PHE A 195 3.26 21.32 -4.50
C PHE A 195 2.87 21.57 -3.04
N ASN A 196 1.78 20.97 -2.56
CA ASN A 196 1.35 21.15 -1.17
C ASN A 196 2.26 20.46 -0.14
N LEU A 197 3.14 19.55 -0.58
CA LEU A 197 4.16 18.94 0.27
C LEU A 197 5.48 19.74 0.30
N GLU A 198 5.63 20.75 -0.55
CA GLU A 198 6.81 21.65 -0.58
C GLU A 198 6.66 22.83 0.41
N LEU A 199 5.45 23.04 0.96
CA LEU A 199 5.10 24.09 1.92
C LEU A 199 5.17 23.58 3.37
#